data_AF-A0A5C3K9C1-F1
#
_entry.id   AF-A0A5C3K9C1-F1
#
_cell.length_a   1.000
_cell.length_b   1.000
_cell.length_c   1.000
_cell.angle_alpha   90.00
_cell.angle_beta   90.00
_cell.angle_gamma   90.00
#
_symmetry.space_group_name_H-M   'P 1'
#
loop_
_entity.id
_entity.type
_entity.pdbx_description
1 polymer ?
#
loop_
_entity_poly.entity_id
_entity_poly.type
_entity_poly.pdbx_seq_one_letter_code
_entity_poly.pdbx_strand_id
1 'polypeptide(L)'
;MTITQALRSLQGYDRGQNRTTPGPIFKRQQAEDWLYYQDQLVRRVLPTVNNLNSPEGVQLTQRPFRVQWFIRQLDICLNLWNHDRSLDDALKVGKRLLSIVETMNSLWDCPTNTRECAQLRGRLSQSCSHVGLEEPQPSSYMVPNIVNVHG
;
A
#
# COMPACT_ATOMS: atom_id res chain seq x y z
N MET A 1 -24.16 -1.78 8.20
CA MET A 1 -23.02 -2.06 7.31
C MET A 1 -22.12 -3.08 7.96
N THR A 2 -21.98 -4.25 7.32
CA THR A 2 -21.05 -5.31 7.73
C THR A 2 -19.64 -4.95 7.28
N ILE A 3 -18.61 -5.30 8.06
CA ILE A 3 -17.19 -5.01 7.78
C ILE A 3 -16.80 -5.41 6.34
N THR A 4 -17.35 -6.51 5.84
CA THR A 4 -17.15 -7.01 4.48
C THR A 4 -17.64 -6.04 3.39
N GLN A 5 -18.73 -5.30 3.62
CA GLN A 5 -19.24 -4.30 2.66
C GLN A 5 -18.35 -3.07 2.61
N ALA A 6 -17.86 -2.62 3.77
CA ALA A 6 -16.94 -1.48 3.85
C ALA A 6 -15.60 -1.78 3.15
N LEU A 7 -15.07 -2.99 3.35
CA LEU A 7 -13.82 -3.44 2.71
C LEU A 7 -13.99 -3.67 1.19
N ARG A 8 -15.13 -4.19 0.73
CA ARG A 8 -15.38 -4.41 -0.72
C ARG A 8 -15.48 -3.10 -1.50
N SER A 9 -16.11 -2.08 -0.93
CA SER A 9 -16.19 -0.76 -1.55
C SER A 9 -14.81 -0.10 -1.67
N LEU A 10 -13.97 -0.25 -0.64
CA LEU A 10 -12.58 0.23 -0.65
C LEU A 10 -11.68 -0.50 -1.65
N GLN A 11 -11.92 -1.79 -1.88
CA GLN A 11 -11.16 -2.59 -2.86
C GLN A 11 -11.54 -2.27 -4.32
N GLY A 12 -12.44 -1.31 -4.54
CA GLY A 12 -12.81 -0.84 -5.87
C GLY A 12 -13.66 -1.84 -6.65
N TYR A 13 -14.33 -2.78 -5.98
CA TYR A 13 -15.25 -3.72 -6.65
C TYR A 13 -16.56 -3.01 -7.06
N ASP A 14 -16.93 -1.93 -6.37
CA ASP A 14 -18.04 -1.01 -6.72
C ASP A 14 -17.58 0.13 -7.63
N ARG A 15 -16.69 -0.14 -8.60
CA ARG A 15 -16.31 0.86 -9.62
C ARG A 15 -17.40 0.97 -10.70
N GLY A 16 -18.64 1.17 -10.27
CA GLY A 16 -19.77 1.59 -11.07
C GLY A 16 -19.74 3.11 -11.23
N GLN A 17 -19.82 3.54 -12.48
CA GLN A 17 -19.71 4.90 -12.99
C GLN A 17 -20.84 5.81 -12.45
N ASN A 18 -20.76 6.30 -11.21
CA ASN A 18 -21.49 7.49 -10.71
C ASN A 18 -20.93 7.96 -9.36
N ARG A 19 -20.13 9.04 -9.39
CA ARG A 19 -19.69 9.77 -8.20
C ARG A 19 -20.87 10.56 -7.61
N THR A 20 -21.62 9.95 -6.69
CA THR A 20 -22.51 10.68 -5.75
C THR A 20 -22.79 9.91 -4.47
N THR A 21 -22.48 8.62 -4.39
CA THR A 21 -22.63 7.85 -3.15
C THR A 21 -21.37 8.02 -2.29
N PRO A 22 -21.47 8.56 -1.07
CA PRO A 22 -20.36 8.52 -0.12
C PRO A 22 -19.95 7.06 0.04
N GLY A 23 -18.68 6.75 -0.23
CA GLY A 23 -18.12 5.43 0.10
C GLY A 23 -18.41 5.12 1.57
N PRO A 24 -18.47 3.84 1.96
CA PRO A 24 -18.81 3.44 3.32
C PRO A 24 -17.89 4.17 4.29
N ILE A 25 -18.50 5.04 5.09
CA ILE A 25 -17.83 5.75 6.15
C ILE A 25 -17.40 4.68 7.16
N PHE A 26 -16.09 4.44 7.27
CA PHE A 26 -15.57 3.63 8.36
C PHE A 26 -15.97 4.31 9.66
N LYS A 27 -16.65 3.60 10.55
CA LYS A 27 -16.72 4.06 11.93
C LYS A 27 -15.28 4.12 12.44
N ARG A 28 -14.93 5.16 13.19
CA ARG A 28 -13.55 5.39 13.67
C ARG A 28 -12.87 4.12 14.21
N GLN A 29 -13.56 3.40 15.11
CA GLN A 29 -13.07 2.13 15.66
C GLN A 29 -12.70 1.10 14.59
N GLN A 30 -13.50 0.97 13.52
CA GLN A 30 -13.23 0.02 12.44
C GLN A 30 -12.00 0.42 11.62
N ALA A 31 -11.77 1.74 11.46
CA ALA A 31 -10.56 2.24 10.81
C ALA A 31 -9.32 1.93 11.67
N GLU A 32 -9.40 2.19 12.98
CA GLU A 32 -8.33 1.90 13.93
C GLU A 32 -8.02 0.40 13.99
N ASP A 33 -9.04 -0.46 14.09
CA ASP A 33 -8.88 -1.92 14.06
C ASP A 33 -8.24 -2.38 12.74
N TRP A 34 -8.71 -1.85 11.60
CA TRP A 34 -8.13 -2.19 10.30
C TRP A 34 -6.66 -1.77 10.22
N LEU A 35 -6.31 -0.55 10.66
CA LEU A 35 -4.94 -0.05 10.71
C LEU A 35 -4.05 -0.91 11.59
N TYR A 36 -4.55 -1.34 12.75
CA TYR A 36 -3.85 -2.27 13.64
C TYR A 36 -3.48 -3.56 12.90
N TYR A 37 -4.43 -4.20 12.23
CA TYR A 37 -4.15 -5.43 11.47
C TYR A 37 -3.23 -5.20 10.27
N GLN A 38 -3.34 -4.06 9.58
CA GLN A 38 -2.43 -3.74 8.49
C GLN A 38 -1.00 -3.51 8.99
N ASP A 39 -0.80 -2.83 10.11
CA ASP A 39 0.55 -2.65 10.69
C ASP A 39 1.17 -4.01 11.04
N GLN A 40 0.40 -4.94 11.60
CA GLN A 40 0.85 -6.32 11.86
C GLN A 40 1.26 -7.05 10.59
N LEU A 41 0.44 -6.96 9.53
CA LEU A 41 0.75 -7.57 8.24
C LEU A 41 2.04 -7.01 7.66
N VAL A 42 2.15 -5.68 7.62
CA VAL A 42 3.28 -4.99 7.01
C VAL A 42 4.58 -5.27 7.77
N ARG A 43 4.53 -5.34 9.10
CA ARG A 43 5.70 -5.74 9.92
C ARG A 43 6.21 -7.15 9.62
N ARG A 44 5.33 -8.06 9.18
CA ARG A 44 5.72 -9.43 8.79
C ARG A 44 6.28 -9.48 7.38
N VAL A 45 5.72 -8.69 6.46
CA VAL A 45 6.11 -8.71 5.04
C VAL A 45 7.38 -7.91 4.77
N LEU A 46 7.53 -6.75 5.43
CA LEU A 46 8.62 -5.81 5.15
C LEU A 46 10.03 -6.44 5.30
N PRO A 47 10.34 -7.27 6.31
CA PRO A 47 11.63 -7.94 6.40
C PRO A 47 11.93 -8.86 5.20
N THR A 48 10.93 -9.58 4.70
CA THR A 48 11.06 -10.43 3.51
C THR A 48 11.29 -9.61 2.25
N VAL A 49 10.61 -8.46 2.12
CA VAL A 49 10.79 -7.53 1.00
C VAL A 49 12.17 -6.87 1.03
N ASN A 50 12.71 -6.60 2.21
CA ASN A 50 14.05 -6.02 2.35
C ASN A 50 15.18 -7.06 2.15
N ASN A 51 14.87 -8.36 2.20
CA ASN A 51 15.81 -9.44 2.00
C ASN A 51 15.30 -10.44 0.95
N LEU A 52 15.22 -9.97 -0.30
CA LEU A 52 14.68 -10.76 -1.41
C LEU A 52 15.50 -12.01 -1.77
N ASN A 53 16.72 -12.13 -1.25
CA ASN A 53 17.57 -13.32 -1.43
C ASN A 53 17.20 -14.46 -0.47
N SER A 54 16.34 -14.24 0.53
CA SER A 54 15.87 -15.31 1.40
C SER A 54 14.92 -16.27 0.65
N PRO A 55 14.72 -17.52 1.13
CA PRO A 55 13.76 -18.45 0.52
C PRO A 55 12.34 -17.86 0.38
N GLU A 56 11.90 -17.08 1.37
CA GLU A 56 10.61 -16.38 1.37
C GLU A 56 10.61 -15.21 0.39
N GLY A 57 11.74 -14.51 0.25
CA GLY A 57 11.95 -13.45 -0.74
C GLY A 57 11.83 -13.98 -2.17
N VAL A 58 12.45 -15.13 -2.45
CA VAL A 58 12.34 -15.81 -3.76
C VAL A 58 10.90 -16.23 -4.06
N GLN A 59 10.11 -16.66 -3.07
CA GLN A 59 8.67 -16.93 -3.31
C GLN A 59 7.88 -15.65 -3.61
N LEU A 60 8.32 -14.50 -3.07
CA LEU A 60 7.69 -13.22 -3.37
C LEU A 60 7.97 -12.79 -4.80
N THR A 61 9.19 -12.96 -5.31
CA THR A 61 9.59 -12.63 -6.71
C THR A 61 8.87 -13.46 -7.78
N GLN A 62 8.10 -14.48 -7.38
CA GLN A 62 7.28 -15.29 -8.28
C GLN A 62 5.82 -14.83 -8.40
N ARG A 63 5.40 -13.77 -7.69
CA ARG A 63 3.98 -13.39 -7.58
C ARG A 63 3.72 -11.91 -7.91
N PRO A 64 3.81 -11.50 -9.20
CA PRO A 64 3.67 -10.10 -9.63
C PRO A 64 2.30 -9.49 -9.32
N PHE A 65 1.24 -10.29 -9.30
CA PHE A 65 -0.13 -9.82 -9.01
C PHE A 65 -0.31 -9.27 -7.58
N ARG A 66 0.62 -9.57 -6.66
CA ARG A 66 0.56 -9.05 -5.28
C ARG A 66 0.82 -7.54 -5.20
N VAL A 67 1.51 -6.95 -6.18
CA VAL A 67 1.81 -5.50 -6.20
C VAL A 67 0.53 -4.67 -6.14
N GLN A 68 -0.44 -5.02 -6.98
CA GLN A 68 -1.70 -4.30 -7.05
C GLN A 68 -2.47 -4.36 -5.72
N TRP A 69 -2.38 -5.47 -4.99
CA TRP A 69 -3.01 -5.60 -3.67
C TRP A 69 -2.42 -4.61 -2.66
N PHE A 70 -1.09 -4.46 -2.62
CA PHE A 70 -0.40 -3.50 -1.76
C PHE A 70 -0.69 -2.05 -2.18
N ILE A 71 -0.76 -1.76 -3.48
CA ILE A 71 -1.19 -0.45 -4.01
C ILE A 71 -2.59 -0.09 -3.48
N ARG A 72 -3.53 -1.04 -3.50
CA ARG A 72 -4.88 -0.83 -2.95
C ARG A 72 -4.85 -0.59 -1.44
N GLN A 73 -4.02 -1.31 -0.68
CA GLN A 73 -3.90 -1.05 0.77
C GLN A 73 -3.38 0.36 1.04
N LEU A 74 -2.40 0.83 0.26
CA LEU A 74 -1.86 2.19 0.38
C LEU A 74 -2.93 3.26 0.08
N ASP A 75 -3.73 3.07 -0.96
CA ASP A 75 -4.83 3.99 -1.27
C ASP A 75 -5.88 4.03 -0.14
N ILE A 76 -6.18 2.89 0.49
CA ILE A 76 -7.05 2.83 1.66
C ILE A 76 -6.49 3.65 2.82
N CYS A 77 -5.20 3.52 3.15
CA CYS A 77 -4.56 4.34 4.19
C CYS A 77 -4.75 5.84 3.93
N LEU A 78 -4.53 6.28 2.69
CA LEU A 78 -4.72 7.70 2.31
C LEU A 78 -6.19 8.12 2.38
N ASN A 79 -7.12 7.25 2.01
CA ASN A 79 -8.56 7.54 2.09
C ASN A 79 -9.03 7.63 3.55
N LEU A 80 -8.54 6.76 4.44
CA LEU A 80 -8.83 6.84 5.88
C LEU A 80 -8.32 8.15 6.48
N TRP A 81 -7.07 8.53 6.19
CA TRP A 81 -6.52 9.80 6.69
C TRP A 81 -7.23 11.03 6.11
N ASN A 82 -7.60 10.99 4.82
CA ASN A 82 -8.36 12.09 4.22
C ASN A 82 -9.75 12.26 4.86
N HIS A 83 -10.35 11.18 5.33
CA HIS A 83 -11.64 11.21 6.02
C HIS A 83 -11.51 11.67 7.48
N ASP A 84 -10.50 11.18 8.20
CA ASP A 84 -10.21 11.57 9.58
C ASP A 84 -8.71 11.87 9.74
N ARG A 85 -8.39 13.17 9.80
CA ARG A 85 -7.02 13.69 9.85
C ARG A 85 -6.29 13.40 11.16
N SER A 86 -6.98 12.89 12.18
CA SER A 86 -6.34 12.47 13.44
C SER A 86 -5.83 11.02 13.39
N LEU A 87 -6.07 10.29 12.29
CA LEU A 87 -5.55 8.93 12.08
C LEU A 87 -4.12 8.96 11.52
N ASP A 88 -3.16 9.51 12.26
CA ASP A 88 -1.76 9.58 11.83
C ASP A 88 -1.14 8.19 11.58
N ASP A 89 -1.64 7.16 12.25
CA ASP A 89 -1.22 5.78 12.03
C ASP A 89 -1.50 5.30 10.60
N ALA A 90 -2.51 5.86 9.92
CA ALA A 90 -2.75 5.58 8.51
C ALA A 90 -1.57 6.03 7.63
N LEU A 91 -0.95 7.18 7.93
CA LEU A 91 0.23 7.65 7.22
C LEU A 91 1.45 6.79 7.55
N LYS A 92 1.62 6.38 8.82
CA LYS A 92 2.73 5.51 9.24
C LYS A 92 2.67 4.15 8.54
N VAL A 93 1.50 3.51 8.51
CA VAL A 93 1.28 2.25 7.78
C VAL A 93 1.45 2.47 6.27
N GLY A 94 0.92 3.57 5.75
CA GLY A 94 1.07 3.97 4.35
C GLY A 94 2.53 4.08 3.91
N LYS A 95 3.42 4.67 4.72
CA LYS A 95 4.86 4.75 4.41
C LYS A 95 5.51 3.38 4.28
N ARG A 96 5.18 2.45 5.17
CA ARG A 96 5.72 1.08 5.09
C ARG A 96 5.15 0.32 3.87
N LEU A 97 3.86 0.49 3.57
CA LEU A 97 3.24 -0.08 2.38
C LEU A 97 3.87 0.47 1.09
N LEU A 98 4.16 1.76 1.04
CA LEU A 98 4.83 2.37 -0.11
C LEU A 98 6.21 1.73 -0.34
N SER A 99 7.01 1.53 0.71
CA SER A 99 8.31 0.85 0.60
C SER A 99 8.17 -0.56 0.02
N ILE A 100 7.11 -1.30 0.39
CA ILE A 100 6.81 -2.61 -0.18
C ILE A 100 6.45 -2.49 -1.66
N VAL A 101 5.54 -1.58 -2.01
CA VAL A 101 5.10 -1.38 -3.40
C VAL A 101 6.26 -1.01 -4.30
N GLU A 102 7.13 -0.10 -3.88
CA GLU A 102 8.28 0.33 -4.68
C GLU A 102 9.30 -0.78 -4.89
N THR A 103 9.62 -1.54 -3.83
CA THR A 103 10.51 -2.70 -3.93
C THR A 103 9.93 -3.80 -4.82
N MET A 104 8.62 -3.98 -4.78
CA MET A 104 7.98 -4.95 -5.66
C MET A 104 7.89 -4.44 -7.10
N ASN A 105 7.68 -3.14 -7.33
CA ASN A 105 7.68 -2.56 -8.67
C ASN A 105 9.04 -2.69 -9.36
N SER A 106 10.17 -2.72 -8.64
CA SER A 106 11.47 -3.00 -9.27
C SER A 106 11.68 -4.43 -9.70
N LEU A 107 10.89 -5.37 -9.17
CA LEU A 107 10.95 -6.78 -9.58
C LEU A 107 10.22 -7.02 -10.89
N TRP A 108 9.19 -6.22 -11.17
CA TRP A 108 8.39 -6.34 -12.39
C TRP A 108 8.02 -4.96 -12.91
N ASP A 109 8.67 -4.57 -14.01
CA ASP A 109 8.38 -3.33 -14.71
C ASP A 109 6.95 -3.35 -15.26
N CYS A 110 6.02 -2.76 -14.51
CA CYS A 110 4.64 -2.56 -14.92
C CYS A 110 4.34 -1.05 -14.94
N PRO A 111 4.32 -0.40 -16.12
CA PRO A 111 4.13 1.05 -16.21
C PRO A 111 2.87 1.57 -15.50
N THR A 112 1.79 0.79 -15.51
CA THR A 112 0.54 1.11 -14.82
C THR A 112 0.74 1.16 -13.30
N ASN A 113 1.38 0.15 -12.72
CA ASN A 113 1.64 0.09 -11.27
C ASN A 113 2.64 1.16 -10.84
N THR A 114 3.68 1.41 -11.63
CA THR A 114 4.68 2.47 -11.38
C THR A 114 4.01 3.84 -11.36
N ARG A 115 3.14 4.13 -12.34
CA ARG A 115 2.40 5.40 -12.38
C ARG A 115 1.44 5.56 -11.20
N GLU A 116 0.69 4.52 -10.86
CA GLU A 116 -0.24 4.55 -9.71
C GLU A 116 0.53 4.72 -8.40
N CYS A 117 1.65 4.02 -8.23
CA CYS A 117 2.56 4.18 -7.09
C CYS A 117 3.11 5.60 -6.97
N ALA A 118 3.58 6.21 -8.06
CA ALA A 118 4.08 7.58 -8.05
C ALA A 118 3.00 8.60 -7.63
N GLN A 119 1.76 8.42 -8.11
CA GLN A 119 0.63 9.26 -7.68
C GLN A 119 0.34 9.12 -6.18
N LEU A 120 0.33 7.89 -5.66
CA LEU A 120 0.11 7.63 -4.23
C LEU A 120 1.27 8.14 -3.37
N ARG A 121 2.52 8.03 -3.83
CA ARG A 121 3.71 8.61 -3.18
C ARG A 121 3.58 10.13 -3.04
N GLY A 122 3.18 10.82 -4.10
CA GLY A 122 2.96 12.27 -4.07
C GLY A 122 1.91 12.67 -3.04
N ARG A 123 0.76 11.99 -3.05
CA ARG A 123 -0.31 12.19 -2.05
C ARG A 123 0.17 11.93 -0.63
N LEU A 124 0.88 10.83 -0.40
CA LEU A 124 1.39 10.46 0.93
C LEU A 124 2.41 11.48 1.45
N SER A 125 3.32 11.93 0.60
CA SER A 125 4.34 12.93 0.97
C SER A 125 3.69 14.24 1.37
N GLN A 126 2.73 14.71 0.57
CA GLN A 126 1.93 15.90 0.91
C GLN A 126 1.18 15.73 2.24
N SER A 127 0.54 14.57 2.45
CA SER A 127 -0.16 14.27 3.70
C SER A 127 0.77 14.27 4.91
N CYS A 128 1.96 13.66 4.81
CA CYS A 128 2.96 13.65 5.88
C CYS A 128 3.45 15.07 6.20
N SER A 129 3.75 15.87 5.18
CA SER A 129 4.17 17.27 5.34
C SER A 129 3.12 18.11 6.08
N HIS A 130 1.83 17.93 5.77
CA HIS A 130 0.73 18.64 6.44
C HIS A 130 0.64 18.43 7.96
N VAL A 131 1.12 17.29 8.47
CA VAL A 131 1.09 16.96 9.90
C VAL A 131 2.49 17.00 10.54
N GLY A 132 3.50 17.51 9.83
CA GLY A 132 4.87 17.58 10.32
C GLY A 132 5.55 16.21 10.47
N LEU A 133 5.04 15.18 9.80
CA LEU A 133 5.68 13.87 9.75
C LEU A 133 6.76 13.86 8.67
N GLU A 134 7.84 13.13 8.93
CA GLU A 134 8.87 12.86 7.93
C GLU A 134 8.27 12.23 6.67
N GLU A 135 8.66 12.75 5.52
CA GLU A 135 8.26 12.25 4.21
C GLU A 135 8.68 10.79 3.99
N PRO A 136 8.02 10.05 3.08
CA PRO A 136 8.44 8.70 2.75
C PRO A 136 9.85 8.69 2.16
N GLN A 137 10.77 8.01 2.82
CA GLN A 137 12.12 7.81 2.30
C GLN A 137 12.07 7.03 0.96
N PRO A 138 12.99 7.28 0.02
CA PRO A 138 13.14 6.42 -1.15
C PRO A 138 13.51 5.01 -0.67
N SER A 139 12.87 4.01 -1.25
CA SER A 139 13.14 2.62 -0.92
C SER A 139 14.53 2.21 -1.40
N SER A 140 15.40 1.90 -0.44
CA SER A 140 16.76 1.40 -0.70
C SER A 140 16.72 -0.14 -0.74
N TYR A 141 16.26 -0.71 -1.85
CA TYR A 141 16.38 -2.15 -2.09
C TYR A 141 17.55 -2.43 -3.03
N MET A 142 18.29 -3.49 -2.74
CA MET A 142 19.18 -4.11 -3.73
C MET A 142 18.31 -5.07 -4.55
N VAL A 143 18.09 -4.75 -5.82
CA VAL A 143 17.46 -5.70 -6.75
C VAL A 143 18.36 -6.94 -6.78
N PRO A 144 17.87 -8.14 -6.42
CA PRO A 144 18.64 -9.36 -6.60
C PRO A 144 19.01 -9.45 -8.07
N ASN A 145 20.25 -9.83 -8.35
CA ASN A 145 20.75 -10.00 -9.71
C ASN A 145 20.14 -11.27 -10.32
N ILE A 146 18.81 -11.33 -10.46
CA ILE A 146 18.08 -12.38 -11.19
C ILE A 146 18.07 -11.94 -12.65
N VAL A 147 19.27 -11.82 -13.22
CA VAL A 147 19.45 -11.53 -14.63
C VAL A 147 18.85 -12.70 -15.41
N ASN A 148 17.75 -12.43 -16.10
CA ASN A 148 17.29 -13.05 -17.34
C ASN A 148 17.67 -14.52 -17.55
N VAL A 149 16.82 -15.45 -17.12
CA VAL A 149 16.76 -16.81 -17.69
C VAL A 149 15.51 -16.92 -18.56
N HIS A 150 15.49 -16.16 -19.64
CA HIS A 150 14.67 -16.46 -20.82
C HIS A 150 15.56 -16.25 -22.04
N GLY A 151 16.31 -17.31 -22.36
CA GLY A 151 16.78 -17.60 -23.71
C GLY A 151 15.76 -18.49 -24.42
#